data_AF-X0BLM3-F1
#
_entry.id   AF-X0BLM3-F1
#
_cell.length_a   1.000
_cell.length_b   1.000
_cell.length_c   1.000
_cell.angle_alpha   90.00
_cell.angle_beta   90.00
_cell.angle_gamma   90.00
#
_symmetry.space_group_name_H-M   'P 1'
#
loop_
_entity.id
_entity.type
_entity.pdbx_description
1 polymer ?
#
loop_
_entity_poly.entity_id
_entity_poly.type
_entity_poly.pdbx_seq_one_letter_code
_entity_poly.pdbx_strand_id
1 'polypeptide(L)'
;MECITLLLKSVSNGQRELDLYRKDIVTEVALPEQIDLLRVAIESGRPLTRYRFLAPSIADTIWMNGRTDLFTRSLAGIKLSKMLETTTNPEVFNLAYDAILDGYSEDEGVWWTKGFSSGADTLASWGLRRLQRAALDDCLPIVRRLIELGYALGPTRSIEDLKDEEPNVVADIINGERTVDIALPIAVKRGNLEMVELLFMAGANRKRKNVRKAMRIAVEQGNLGMLEVLASQGSPAGLLNRKAKQRWKREMEEAGRQNMLKWLEMM
;
A
#
# COMPACT_ATOMS: atom_id res chain seq x y z
N MET A 1 23.85 3.60 20.93
CA MET A 1 24.06 2.32 20.20
C MET A 1 24.71 1.24 21.06
N GLU A 2 25.89 1.48 21.63
CA GLU A 2 26.64 0.46 22.38
C GLU A 2 25.89 -0.08 23.61
N CYS A 3 25.30 0.79 24.43
CA CYS A 3 24.53 0.38 25.61
C CYS A 3 23.33 -0.52 25.25
N ILE A 4 22.63 -0.22 24.16
CA ILE A 4 21.47 -1.00 23.69
C ILE A 4 21.91 -2.36 23.17
N THR A 5 23.04 -2.41 22.46
CA THR A 5 23.63 -3.66 22.00
C THR A 5 24.04 -4.56 23.17
N LEU A 6 24.65 -3.97 24.21
CA LEU A 6 25.01 -4.69 25.43
C LEU A 6 23.78 -5.18 26.20
N LEU A 7 22.73 -4.35 26.28
CA LEU A 7 21.44 -4.73 26.90
C LEU A 7 20.80 -5.91 26.19
N LEU A 8 20.71 -5.89 24.85
CA LEU A 8 20.12 -7.00 24.08
C LEU A 8 20.96 -8.28 24.21
N LYS A 9 22.29 -8.16 24.26
CA LYS A 9 23.19 -9.30 24.53
C LYS A 9 22.98 -9.87 25.93
N SER A 10 22.78 -9.05 26.96
CA SER A 10 22.62 -9.53 28.33
C SER A 10 21.32 -10.33 28.52
N VAL A 11 20.27 -10.02 27.76
CA VAL A 11 19.00 -10.77 27.78
C VAL A 11 18.86 -11.79 26.64
N SER A 12 19.93 -12.08 25.91
CA SER A 12 19.90 -12.98 24.74
C SER A 12 19.43 -14.41 25.08
N ASN A 13 19.65 -14.87 26.30
CA ASN A 13 19.18 -16.16 26.81
C ASN A 13 17.68 -16.17 27.17
N GLY A 14 17.10 -14.99 27.43
CA GLY A 14 15.70 -14.80 27.79
C GLY A 14 14.85 -14.40 26.57
N GLN A 15 14.31 -15.40 25.85
CA GLN A 15 13.55 -15.16 24.60
C GLN A 15 12.33 -14.24 24.81
N ARG A 16 11.77 -14.17 26.02
CA ARG A 16 10.63 -13.30 26.35
C ARG A 16 11.06 -11.87 26.60
N GLU A 17 12.08 -11.67 27.42
CA GLU A 17 12.66 -10.37 27.77
C GLU A 17 13.26 -9.70 26.53
N LEU A 18 14.00 -10.47 25.72
CA LEU A 18 14.57 -10.02 24.46
C LEU A 18 13.47 -9.50 23.50
N ASP A 19 12.37 -10.23 23.35
CA ASP A 19 11.26 -9.80 22.48
C ASP A 19 10.55 -8.54 23.00
N LEU A 20 10.43 -8.37 24.32
CA LEU A 20 9.86 -7.16 24.90
C LEU A 20 10.73 -5.94 24.59
N TYR A 21 12.05 -6.04 24.80
CA TYR A 21 12.96 -4.94 24.49
C TYR A 21 13.03 -4.64 23.00
N ARG A 22 13.04 -5.67 22.14
CA ARG A 22 12.93 -5.47 20.68
C ARG A 22 11.64 -4.75 20.31
N LYS A 23 10.50 -5.10 20.93
CA LYS A 23 9.21 -4.45 20.69
C LYS A 23 9.23 -2.99 21.11
N ASP A 24 9.83 -2.68 22.25
CA ASP A 24 9.97 -1.30 22.72
C ASP A 24 10.87 -0.50 21.76
N ILE A 25 12.01 -1.05 21.34
CA ILE A 25 12.89 -0.40 20.35
C ILE A 25 12.14 -0.13 19.03
N VAL A 26 11.46 -1.13 18.47
CA VAL A 26 10.67 -0.96 17.23
C VAL A 26 9.54 0.06 17.40
N THR A 27 9.04 0.26 18.62
CA THR A 27 7.99 1.24 18.90
C THR A 27 8.53 2.67 18.96
N GLU A 28 9.72 2.85 19.52
CA GLU A 28 10.35 4.15 19.75
C GLU A 28 11.13 4.66 18.51
N VAL A 29 11.36 3.82 17.49
CA VAL A 29 11.96 4.25 16.23
C VAL A 29 10.94 5.10 15.47
N ALA A 30 11.09 6.42 15.59
CA ALA A 30 10.25 7.40 14.90
C ALA A 30 11.04 8.31 13.95
N LEU A 31 12.38 8.28 13.98
CA LEU A 31 13.24 9.19 13.24
C LEU A 31 14.27 8.45 12.36
N PRO A 32 14.69 9.03 11.20
CA PRO A 32 15.70 8.45 10.31
C PRO A 32 17.03 8.12 11.00
N GLU A 33 17.45 8.94 11.96
CA GLU A 33 18.70 8.78 12.74
C GLU A 33 18.68 7.56 13.68
N GLN A 34 17.52 6.95 13.88
CA GLN A 34 17.31 5.79 14.75
C GLN A 34 17.25 4.47 13.97
N ILE A 35 17.51 4.48 12.66
CA ILE A 35 17.46 3.26 11.85
C ILE A 35 18.47 2.20 12.31
N ASP A 36 19.61 2.62 12.85
CA ASP A 36 20.59 1.69 13.41
C ASP A 36 20.07 0.96 14.66
N LEU A 37 19.21 1.62 15.45
CA LEU A 37 18.53 0.96 16.58
C LEU A 37 17.56 -0.10 16.09
N LEU A 38 16.81 0.22 15.04
CA LEU A 38 15.92 -0.74 14.39
C LEU A 38 16.70 -1.94 13.83
N ARG A 39 17.84 -1.69 13.19
CA ARG A 39 18.73 -2.74 12.67
C ARG A 39 19.22 -3.66 13.77
N VAL A 40 19.76 -3.09 14.86
CA VAL A 40 20.22 -3.87 16.02
C VAL A 40 19.07 -4.68 16.63
N ALA A 41 17.86 -4.09 16.73
CA ALA A 41 16.70 -4.83 17.22
C ALA A 41 16.31 -5.99 16.29
N ILE A 42 16.32 -5.80 14.97
CA ILE A 42 16.04 -6.85 13.98
C ILE A 42 17.07 -7.98 14.07
N GLU A 43 18.36 -7.65 14.08
CA GLU A 43 19.47 -8.60 14.09
C GLU A 43 19.63 -9.33 15.44
N SER A 44 19.08 -8.77 16.51
CA SER A 44 19.17 -9.37 17.84
C SER A 44 18.24 -10.58 18.02
N GLY A 45 18.80 -11.78 17.90
CA GLY A 45 18.10 -13.04 18.16
C GLY A 45 17.38 -13.60 16.94
N ARG A 46 16.28 -14.35 17.16
CA ARG A 46 15.54 -15.01 16.08
C ARG A 46 14.82 -14.00 15.18
N PRO A 47 14.56 -14.33 13.91
CA PRO A 47 13.78 -13.48 13.01
C PRO A 47 12.47 -13.04 13.67
N LEU A 48 12.16 -11.75 13.60
CA LEU A 48 11.01 -11.14 14.28
C LEU A 48 9.68 -11.75 13.84
N THR A 49 9.64 -12.32 12.65
CA THR A 49 8.45 -12.83 11.99
C THR A 49 8.27 -14.33 12.14
N ARG A 50 9.27 -15.04 12.67
CA ARG A 50 9.19 -16.46 12.98
C ARG A 50 8.35 -16.68 14.25
N TYR A 51 7.63 -17.80 14.31
CA TYR A 51 6.77 -18.15 15.44
C TYR A 51 7.49 -18.14 16.78
N ARG A 52 6.74 -17.70 17.80
CA ARG A 52 7.15 -17.80 19.20
C ARG A 52 6.98 -19.21 19.77
N PHE A 53 6.03 -19.99 19.26
CA PHE A 53 5.72 -21.35 19.74
C PHE A 53 5.48 -22.29 18.56
N LEU A 54 6.18 -23.42 18.50
CA LEU A 54 5.78 -24.59 17.70
C LEU A 54 4.76 -25.39 18.53
N ALA A 55 3.51 -24.95 18.58
CA ALA A 55 2.44 -25.71 19.22
C ALA A 55 1.73 -26.57 18.15
N PRO A 56 1.20 -27.77 18.50
CA PRO A 56 0.36 -28.59 17.60
C PRO A 56 -0.77 -27.77 16.96
N SER A 57 -1.22 -26.74 17.68
CA SER A 57 -2.23 -25.79 17.24
C SER A 57 -1.88 -25.01 15.97
N ILE A 58 -0.60 -24.84 15.57
CA ILE A 58 -0.29 -24.13 14.31
C ILE A 58 -0.73 -24.96 13.11
N ALA A 59 -0.39 -26.26 13.09
CA ALA A 59 -0.81 -27.15 12.03
C ALA A 59 -2.34 -27.22 11.97
N ASP A 60 -3.00 -27.31 13.13
CA ASP A 60 -4.46 -27.28 13.22
C ASP A 60 -5.04 -25.92 12.77
N THR A 61 -4.39 -24.80 13.10
CA THR A 61 -4.84 -23.45 12.71
C THR A 61 -4.68 -23.26 11.20
N ILE A 62 -3.56 -23.69 10.61
CA ILE A 62 -3.34 -23.69 9.16
C ILE A 62 -4.34 -24.63 8.49
N TRP A 63 -4.59 -25.81 9.05
CA TRP A 63 -5.55 -26.76 8.50
C TRP A 63 -7.00 -26.23 8.55
N MET A 64 -7.42 -25.61 9.67
CA MET A 64 -8.76 -25.06 9.84
C MET A 64 -8.98 -23.76 9.05
N ASN A 65 -7.98 -22.88 9.02
CA ASN A 65 -8.14 -21.51 8.52
C ASN A 65 -7.38 -21.25 7.20
N GLY A 66 -6.56 -22.20 6.75
CA GLY A 66 -5.63 -22.06 5.63
C GLY A 66 -4.41 -21.16 5.93
N ARG A 67 -4.26 -20.65 7.16
CA ARG A 67 -3.27 -19.61 7.53
C ARG A 67 -3.11 -19.40 9.05
N THR A 68 -2.11 -18.64 9.49
CA THR A 68 -1.86 -18.37 10.93
C THR A 68 -2.38 -17.04 11.45
N ASP A 69 -2.59 -16.98 12.77
CA ASP A 69 -3.19 -15.84 13.48
C ASP A 69 -2.13 -14.89 14.08
N LEU A 70 -2.51 -13.64 14.33
CA LEU A 70 -1.71 -12.57 14.90
C LEU A 70 -1.01 -12.97 16.21
N PHE A 71 -1.72 -13.69 17.10
CA PHE A 71 -1.18 -14.08 18.41
C PHE A 71 -0.04 -15.09 18.34
N THR A 72 0.19 -15.69 17.17
CA THR A 72 1.28 -16.65 16.96
C THR A 72 2.64 -15.98 16.72
N ARG A 73 2.65 -14.65 16.60
CA ARG A 73 3.84 -13.84 16.24
C ARG A 73 4.44 -13.11 17.44
N SER A 74 5.70 -12.75 17.29
CA SER A 74 6.41 -11.93 18.27
C SER A 74 5.79 -10.53 18.35
N LEU A 75 5.81 -9.90 19.53
CA LEU A 75 5.21 -8.57 19.68
C LEU A 75 5.97 -7.54 18.85
N ALA A 76 7.29 -7.70 18.77
CA ALA A 76 8.17 -6.88 17.97
C ALA A 76 7.88 -7.04 16.46
N GLY A 77 7.63 -8.26 15.98
CA GLY A 77 7.22 -8.54 14.60
C GLY A 77 5.89 -7.89 14.23
N ILE A 78 4.89 -7.96 15.11
CA ILE A 78 3.59 -7.27 14.90
C ILE A 78 3.79 -5.75 14.78
N LYS A 79 4.63 -5.17 15.64
CA LYS A 79 4.92 -3.74 15.60
C LYS A 79 5.69 -3.37 14.32
N LEU A 80 6.63 -4.21 13.90
CA LEU A 80 7.39 -4.05 12.67
C LEU A 80 6.48 -4.08 11.43
N SER A 81 5.54 -5.03 11.36
CA SER A 81 4.54 -5.07 10.28
C SER A 81 3.72 -3.78 10.23
N LYS A 82 3.25 -3.28 11.39
CA LYS A 82 2.51 -2.01 11.46
C LYS A 82 3.35 -0.82 10.99
N MET A 83 4.62 -0.79 11.36
CA MET A 83 5.54 0.26 10.93
C MET A 83 5.76 0.23 9.41
N LEU A 84 5.88 -0.97 8.82
CA LEU A 84 6.00 -1.11 7.37
C LEU A 84 4.80 -0.53 6.63
N GLU A 85 3.58 -0.70 7.15
CA GLU A 85 2.34 -0.15 6.56
C GLU A 85 2.33 1.38 6.49
N THR A 86 2.87 2.04 7.51
CA THR A 86 2.68 3.48 7.71
C THR A 86 3.92 4.31 7.41
N THR A 87 5.10 3.70 7.30
CA THR A 87 6.35 4.45 7.10
C THR A 87 6.37 5.22 5.79
N THR A 88 6.89 6.45 5.83
CA THR A 88 7.20 7.25 4.65
C THR A 88 8.70 7.31 4.36
N ASN A 89 9.52 6.73 5.25
CA ASN A 89 10.97 6.65 5.07
C ASN A 89 11.33 5.38 4.27
N PRO A 90 12.01 5.51 3.11
CA PRO A 90 12.36 4.37 2.25
C PRO A 90 13.37 3.40 2.85
N GLU A 91 14.31 3.89 3.67
CA GLU A 91 15.29 3.03 4.33
C GLU A 91 14.65 2.18 5.41
N VAL A 92 13.78 2.79 6.22
CA VAL A 92 12.96 2.09 7.22
C VAL A 92 12.04 1.08 6.53
N PHE A 93 11.47 1.44 5.37
CA PHE A 93 10.65 0.54 4.57
C PHE A 93 11.45 -0.69 4.12
N ASN A 94 12.62 -0.50 3.51
CA ASN A 94 13.45 -1.61 3.02
C ASN A 94 13.89 -2.52 4.17
N LEU A 95 14.41 -1.93 5.25
CA LEU A 95 14.87 -2.70 6.41
C LEU A 95 13.75 -3.51 7.04
N ALA A 96 12.58 -2.91 7.23
CA ALA A 96 11.42 -3.62 7.76
C ALA A 96 10.89 -4.67 6.78
N TYR A 97 10.87 -4.39 5.47
CA TYR A 97 10.43 -5.32 4.45
C TYR A 97 11.30 -6.57 4.40
N ASP A 98 12.62 -6.41 4.36
CA ASP A 98 13.59 -7.51 4.32
C ASP A 98 13.50 -8.35 5.60
N ALA A 99 13.44 -7.69 6.76
CA ALA A 99 13.29 -8.36 8.04
C ALA A 99 11.99 -9.15 8.17
N ILE A 100 10.92 -8.69 7.53
CA ILE A 100 9.68 -9.44 7.51
C ILE A 100 9.78 -10.64 6.57
N LEU A 101 10.32 -10.44 5.37
CA LEU A 101 10.47 -11.49 4.37
C LEU A 101 11.35 -12.65 4.84
N ASP A 102 12.35 -12.39 5.67
CA ASP A 102 13.24 -13.43 6.24
C ASP A 102 12.48 -14.53 7.01
N GLY A 103 11.31 -14.20 7.56
CA GLY A 103 10.41 -15.17 8.19
C GLY A 103 9.04 -15.27 7.53
N TYR A 104 8.90 -14.86 6.27
CA TYR A 104 7.68 -14.98 5.50
C TYR A 104 7.52 -16.36 4.88
N SER A 105 6.33 -16.93 5.04
CA SER A 105 5.86 -18.10 4.32
C SER A 105 4.43 -17.84 3.85
N GLU A 106 4.08 -18.31 2.65
CA GLU A 106 2.74 -18.10 2.06
C GLU A 106 1.64 -18.76 2.91
N ASP A 107 1.91 -19.95 3.46
CA ASP A 107 0.98 -20.69 4.32
C ASP A 107 0.77 -20.00 5.67
N GLU A 108 1.70 -19.14 6.05
CA GLU A 108 1.80 -18.60 7.38
C GLU A 108 1.32 -17.15 7.42
N GLY A 109 1.59 -16.40 6.35
CA GLY A 109 1.38 -14.97 6.22
C GLY A 109 2.24 -14.17 7.20
N VAL A 110 2.47 -12.88 6.89
CA VAL A 110 3.15 -11.97 7.85
C VAL A 110 2.50 -10.57 7.95
N TRP A 111 1.39 -10.39 7.25
CA TRP A 111 0.78 -9.07 7.04
C TRP A 111 -0.65 -9.07 7.57
N TRP A 112 -0.81 -8.76 8.85
CA TRP A 112 -2.10 -8.66 9.55
C TRP A 112 -2.45 -7.20 9.79
N THR A 113 -3.20 -6.63 8.86
CA THR A 113 -3.88 -5.35 9.04
C THR A 113 -5.34 -5.59 9.47
N LYS A 114 -5.51 -6.04 10.71
CA LYS A 114 -6.73 -5.96 11.54
C LYS A 114 -8.04 -6.63 11.04
N GLY A 115 -8.44 -7.70 11.74
CA GLY A 115 -9.83 -8.19 11.81
C GLY A 115 -9.93 -9.49 12.62
N PHE A 116 -10.92 -9.59 13.53
CA PHE A 116 -11.17 -10.79 14.38
C PHE A 116 -11.54 -12.06 13.57
N SER A 117 -11.79 -11.92 12.27
CA SER A 117 -12.18 -12.99 11.34
C SER A 117 -11.35 -13.04 10.06
N SER A 118 -10.29 -12.22 9.96
CA SER A 118 -9.64 -11.87 8.69
C SER A 118 -8.17 -12.27 8.77
N GLY A 119 -7.81 -13.45 8.25
CA GLY A 119 -6.42 -13.90 8.29
C GLY A 119 -5.49 -13.09 7.38
N ALA A 120 -4.22 -13.48 7.37
CA ALA A 120 -3.14 -12.76 6.70
C ALA A 120 -3.37 -12.53 5.19
N ASP A 121 -2.85 -11.40 4.71
CA ASP A 121 -2.82 -11.04 3.30
C ASP A 121 -1.74 -11.78 2.52
N THR A 122 -2.01 -12.05 1.23
CA THR A 122 -0.97 -12.48 0.29
C THR A 122 -0.01 -11.32 0.03
N LEU A 123 1.24 -11.61 -0.35
CA LEU A 123 2.19 -10.55 -0.74
C LEU A 123 1.62 -9.66 -1.84
N ALA A 124 0.85 -10.21 -2.77
CA ALA A 124 0.21 -9.47 -3.84
C ALA A 124 -0.91 -8.52 -3.33
N SER A 125 -1.79 -8.98 -2.44
CA SER A 125 -2.86 -8.12 -1.88
C SER A 125 -2.28 -7.04 -0.97
N TRP A 126 -1.29 -7.42 -0.16
CA TRP A 126 -0.51 -6.52 0.68
C TRP A 126 0.20 -5.45 -0.15
N GLY A 127 1.00 -5.84 -1.14
CA GLY A 127 1.79 -4.93 -1.95
C GLY A 127 0.91 -3.90 -2.66
N LEU A 128 -0.26 -4.30 -3.16
CA LEU A 128 -1.19 -3.37 -3.78
C LEU A 128 -1.77 -2.36 -2.76
N ARG A 129 -2.23 -2.80 -1.58
CA ARG A 129 -2.71 -1.86 -0.55
C ARG A 129 -1.62 -0.93 -0.10
N ARG A 130 -0.42 -1.45 0.10
CA ARG A 130 0.72 -0.68 0.55
C ARG A 130 1.14 0.39 -0.48
N LEU A 131 1.05 0.05 -1.77
CA LEU A 131 1.31 0.98 -2.88
C LEU A 131 0.26 2.10 -2.89
N GLN A 132 -1.02 1.77 -2.71
CA GLN A 132 -2.08 2.77 -2.62
C GLN A 132 -1.89 3.70 -1.41
N ARG A 133 -1.50 3.14 -0.26
CA ARG A 133 -1.18 3.94 0.92
C ARG A 133 0.01 4.87 0.66
N ALA A 134 1.08 4.38 0.04
CA ALA A 134 2.23 5.21 -0.34
C ALA A 134 1.83 6.36 -1.27
N ALA A 135 0.95 6.10 -2.25
CA ALA A 135 0.40 7.14 -3.11
C ALA A 135 -0.51 8.12 -2.35
N LEU A 136 -1.27 7.64 -1.37
CA LEU A 136 -2.06 8.48 -0.47
C LEU A 136 -1.16 9.38 0.37
N ASP A 137 -0.04 8.88 0.85
CA ASP A 137 0.94 9.63 1.64
C ASP A 137 1.88 10.49 0.75
N ASP A 138 1.70 10.47 -0.58
CA ASP A 138 2.53 11.15 -1.57
C ASP A 138 4.02 10.75 -1.53
N CYS A 139 4.29 9.52 -1.11
CA CYS A 139 5.64 8.99 -0.96
C CYS A 139 6.12 8.27 -2.22
N LEU A 140 6.64 9.05 -3.17
CA LEU A 140 7.15 8.52 -4.45
C LEU A 140 8.23 7.43 -4.31
N PRO A 141 9.23 7.53 -3.42
CA PRO A 141 10.27 6.51 -3.33
C PRO A 141 9.71 5.13 -2.95
N ILE A 142 8.72 5.07 -2.06
CA ILE A 142 8.09 3.80 -1.67
C ILE A 142 7.20 3.27 -2.78
N VAL A 143 6.47 4.13 -3.51
CA VAL A 143 5.71 3.70 -4.70
C VAL A 143 6.65 3.07 -5.73
N ARG A 144 7.78 3.72 -6.04
CA ARG A 144 8.80 3.18 -6.95
C ARG A 144 9.30 1.83 -6.48
N ARG A 145 9.65 1.72 -5.19
CA ARG A 145 10.15 0.48 -4.60
C ARG A 145 9.14 -0.66 -4.71
N LEU A 146 7.86 -0.41 -4.44
CA LEU A 146 6.80 -1.42 -4.54
C LEU A 146 6.56 -1.88 -5.98
N ILE A 147 6.72 -0.98 -6.97
CA ILE A 147 6.67 -1.33 -8.39
C ILE A 147 7.87 -2.21 -8.78
N GLU A 148 9.08 -1.86 -8.34
CA GLU A 148 10.30 -2.68 -8.55
C GLU A 148 10.15 -4.08 -7.95
N LEU A 149 9.50 -4.19 -6.79
CA LEU A 149 9.18 -5.46 -6.15
C LEU A 149 8.06 -6.25 -6.85
N GLY A 150 7.47 -5.71 -7.92
CA GLY A 150 6.48 -6.41 -8.75
C GLY A 150 5.02 -6.26 -8.32
N TYR A 151 4.71 -5.38 -7.37
CA TYR A 151 3.33 -5.19 -6.87
C TYR A 151 2.45 -4.30 -7.76
N ALA A 152 2.76 -4.26 -9.05
CA ALA A 152 2.47 -3.13 -9.92
C ALA A 152 0.97 -2.80 -10.03
N LEU A 153 0.05 -3.78 -10.10
CA LEU A 153 -1.42 -3.56 -10.07
C LEU A 153 -2.19 -4.90 -9.94
N GLY A 154 -2.82 -5.19 -8.79
CA GLY A 154 -3.68 -6.37 -8.56
C GLY A 154 -5.01 -6.42 -9.35
N PRO A 155 -5.81 -7.50 -9.23
CA PRO A 155 -7.01 -7.76 -10.06
C PRO A 155 -8.14 -6.73 -9.86
N THR A 156 -8.80 -6.34 -10.95
CA THR A 156 -9.65 -5.13 -11.07
C THR A 156 -11.13 -5.31 -10.74
N ARG A 157 -11.65 -4.57 -9.74
CA ARG A 157 -13.06 -4.09 -9.68
C ARG A 157 -13.07 -2.55 -9.66
N SER A 158 -14.22 -1.91 -9.90
CA SER A 158 -14.29 -0.49 -10.29
C SER A 158 -15.32 0.29 -9.42
N ILE A 159 -15.07 1.56 -9.02
CA ILE A 159 -15.97 2.40 -8.15
C ILE A 159 -17.44 2.60 -8.62
N GLU A 160 -17.72 2.86 -9.90
CA GLU A 160 -19.07 2.72 -10.49
C GLU A 160 -19.73 1.33 -10.33
N ASP A 161 -18.99 0.24 -10.09
CA ASP A 161 -19.58 -1.06 -9.72
C ASP A 161 -19.95 -1.10 -8.22
N LEU A 162 -19.53 -0.09 -7.44
CA LEU A 162 -19.78 0.08 -6.00
C LEU A 162 -20.76 1.21 -5.71
N LYS A 163 -21.29 1.84 -6.75
CA LYS A 163 -22.21 2.98 -6.62
C LYS A 163 -23.59 2.56 -6.11
N ASP A 164 -23.91 1.28 -6.31
CA ASP A 164 -25.17 0.63 -5.95
C ASP A 164 -24.97 -0.45 -4.85
N GLU A 165 -23.76 -0.58 -4.30
CA GLU A 165 -23.43 -1.53 -3.23
C GLU A 165 -23.69 -0.93 -1.85
N GLU A 166 -24.10 -1.77 -0.90
CA GLU A 166 -24.41 -1.31 0.45
C GLU A 166 -23.17 -0.75 1.17
N PRO A 167 -23.32 0.26 2.06
CA PRO A 167 -22.21 0.85 2.80
C PRO A 167 -21.32 -0.14 3.54
N ASN A 168 -21.90 -1.28 3.97
CA ASN A 168 -21.20 -2.36 4.65
C ASN A 168 -20.30 -3.14 3.68
N VAL A 169 -20.78 -3.42 2.46
CA VAL A 169 -20.01 -4.05 1.39
C VAL A 169 -18.88 -3.13 0.92
N VAL A 170 -19.13 -1.82 0.83
CA VAL A 170 -18.10 -0.80 0.55
C VAL A 170 -17.06 -0.72 1.66
N ALA A 171 -17.48 -0.81 2.93
CA ALA A 171 -16.58 -0.88 4.07
C ALA A 171 -15.74 -2.17 4.04
N ASP A 172 -16.31 -3.32 3.71
CA ASP A 172 -15.59 -4.61 3.62
C ASP A 172 -14.56 -4.63 2.46
N ILE A 173 -14.87 -3.94 1.35
CA ILE A 173 -13.95 -3.73 0.22
C ILE A 173 -12.82 -2.77 0.58
N ILE A 174 -13.11 -1.73 1.37
CA ILE A 174 -12.10 -0.80 1.92
C ILE A 174 -11.26 -1.49 3.02
N ASN A 175 -11.86 -2.41 3.78
CA ASN A 175 -11.29 -2.99 5.00
C ASN A 175 -10.61 -4.36 4.81
N GLY A 176 -10.75 -5.07 3.69
CA GLY A 176 -9.96 -6.30 3.55
C GLY A 176 -10.16 -7.16 2.32
N GLU A 177 -11.30 -7.11 1.62
CA GLU A 177 -11.57 -8.13 0.59
C GLU A 177 -11.68 -7.52 -0.81
N ARG A 178 -10.60 -7.71 -1.59
CA ARG A 178 -10.45 -7.40 -3.03
C ARG A 178 -10.12 -5.94 -3.33
N THR A 179 -8.82 -5.69 -3.36
CA THR A 179 -8.16 -4.41 -3.62
C THR A 179 -8.58 -3.77 -4.96
N VAL A 180 -9.46 -2.78 -4.90
CA VAL A 180 -9.72 -1.88 -6.03
C VAL A 180 -8.54 -0.92 -6.15
N ASP A 181 -7.84 -0.92 -7.29
CA ASP A 181 -6.76 0.05 -7.50
C ASP A 181 -7.30 1.48 -7.62
N ILE A 182 -6.71 2.41 -6.87
CA ILE A 182 -7.04 3.83 -6.87
C ILE A 182 -5.80 4.74 -6.88
N ALA A 183 -4.59 4.19 -7.08
CA ALA A 183 -3.35 4.96 -6.97
C ALA A 183 -3.28 6.11 -7.99
N LEU A 184 -3.62 5.84 -9.26
CA LEU A 184 -3.56 6.84 -10.33
C LEU A 184 -4.50 8.06 -10.08
N PRO A 185 -5.79 7.89 -9.74
CA PRO A 185 -6.64 9.02 -9.35
C PRO A 185 -6.11 9.86 -8.17
N ILE A 186 -5.45 9.22 -7.19
CA ILE A 186 -4.89 9.94 -6.03
C ILE A 186 -3.70 10.80 -6.47
N ALA A 187 -2.77 10.24 -7.24
CA ALA A 187 -1.60 10.96 -7.75
C ALA A 187 -2.03 12.19 -8.58
N VAL A 188 -3.04 12.04 -9.43
CA VAL A 188 -3.62 13.15 -10.20
C VAL A 188 -4.26 14.20 -9.30
N LYS A 189 -5.04 13.79 -8.30
CA LYS A 189 -5.65 14.73 -7.35
C LYS A 189 -4.62 15.57 -6.61
N ARG A 190 -3.45 15.00 -6.33
CA ARG A 190 -2.32 15.70 -5.70
C ARG A 190 -1.52 16.57 -6.69
N GLY A 191 -1.74 16.43 -7.98
CA GLY A 191 -0.96 17.12 -9.01
C GLY A 191 0.44 16.55 -9.20
N ASN A 192 0.73 15.36 -8.66
CA ASN A 192 2.05 14.75 -8.71
C ASN A 192 2.28 14.07 -10.07
N LEU A 193 2.82 14.83 -11.03
CA LEU A 193 3.09 14.36 -12.40
C LEU A 193 4.08 13.18 -12.42
N GLU A 194 5.16 13.24 -11.64
CA GLU A 194 6.17 12.19 -11.60
C GLU A 194 5.59 10.85 -11.13
N MET A 195 4.71 10.88 -10.12
CA MET A 195 4.00 9.69 -9.65
C MET A 195 3.02 9.16 -10.71
N VAL A 196 2.36 10.03 -11.46
CA VAL A 196 1.46 9.63 -12.56
C VAL A 196 2.23 8.93 -13.67
N GLU A 197 3.36 9.49 -14.11
CA GLU A 197 4.23 8.87 -15.12
C GLU A 197 4.74 7.49 -14.66
N LEU A 198 5.21 7.40 -13.41
CA LEU A 198 5.69 6.15 -12.83
C LEU A 198 4.59 5.07 -12.80
N LEU A 199 3.37 5.43 -12.39
CA LEU A 199 2.23 4.50 -12.39
C LEU A 199 1.84 4.05 -13.81
N PHE A 200 1.97 4.93 -14.81
CA PHE A 200 1.75 4.56 -16.20
C PHE A 200 2.81 3.60 -16.73
N MET A 201 4.09 3.82 -16.41
CA MET A 201 5.16 2.87 -16.72
C MET A 201 4.89 1.49 -16.10
N ALA A 202 4.26 1.46 -14.92
CA ALA A 202 3.82 0.24 -14.25
C ALA A 202 2.55 -0.41 -14.83
N GLY A 203 1.95 0.18 -15.88
CA GLY A 203 0.79 -0.37 -16.58
C GLY A 203 -0.57 0.10 -16.04
N ALA A 204 -0.65 1.23 -15.33
CA ALA A 204 -1.91 1.79 -14.85
C ALA A 204 -2.92 2.08 -15.98
N ASN A 205 -2.45 2.27 -17.22
CA ASN A 205 -3.28 2.47 -18.42
C ASN A 205 -4.25 1.30 -18.69
N ARG A 206 -3.92 0.07 -18.26
CA ARG A 206 -4.79 -1.11 -18.39
C ARG A 206 -6.12 -0.93 -17.64
N LYS A 207 -6.12 -0.11 -16.59
CA LYS A 207 -7.31 0.19 -15.78
C LYS A 207 -8.03 1.41 -16.31
N ARG A 208 -8.70 1.27 -17.47
CA ARG A 208 -9.45 2.35 -18.15
C ARG A 208 -10.35 3.16 -17.22
N LYS A 209 -10.95 2.50 -16.24
CA LYS A 209 -11.82 3.13 -15.25
C LYS A 209 -11.08 4.11 -14.33
N ASN A 210 -9.86 3.76 -13.92
CA ASN A 210 -9.00 4.63 -13.12
C ASN A 210 -8.47 5.79 -13.96
N VAL A 211 -8.09 5.54 -15.21
CA VAL A 211 -7.68 6.57 -16.17
C VAL A 211 -8.81 7.59 -16.36
N ARG A 212 -10.06 7.15 -16.61
CA ARG A 212 -11.22 8.06 -16.68
C ARG A 212 -11.41 8.89 -15.42
N LYS A 213 -11.30 8.27 -14.24
CA LYS A 213 -11.44 8.97 -12.97
C LYS A 213 -10.34 10.01 -12.77
N ALA A 214 -9.10 9.66 -13.09
CA ALA A 214 -7.96 10.57 -13.09
C ALA A 214 -8.18 11.76 -14.04
N MET A 215 -8.59 11.52 -15.29
CA MET A 215 -8.86 12.60 -16.24
C MET A 215 -9.98 13.54 -15.79
N ARG A 216 -11.04 12.99 -15.17
CA ARG A 216 -12.09 13.82 -14.56
C ARG A 216 -11.52 14.77 -13.51
N ILE A 217 -10.69 14.25 -12.60
CA ILE A 217 -10.06 15.05 -11.55
C ILE A 217 -9.18 16.14 -12.17
N ALA A 218 -8.39 15.82 -13.20
CA ALA A 218 -7.55 16.79 -13.90
C ALA A 218 -8.39 17.90 -14.58
N VAL A 219 -9.54 17.54 -15.20
CA VAL A 219 -10.51 18.50 -15.75
C VAL A 219 -11.09 19.38 -14.67
N GLU A 220 -11.58 18.80 -13.57
CA GLU A 220 -12.17 19.52 -12.42
C GLU A 220 -11.14 20.50 -11.81
N GLN A 221 -9.86 20.13 -11.78
CA GLN A 221 -8.76 20.98 -11.32
C GLN A 221 -8.26 22.00 -12.35
N GLY A 222 -8.64 21.86 -13.62
CA GLY A 222 -8.14 22.74 -14.69
C GLY A 222 -6.68 22.47 -15.07
N ASN A 223 -6.14 21.30 -14.72
CA ASN A 223 -4.73 20.97 -14.91
C ASN A 223 -4.49 20.43 -16.33
N LEU A 224 -4.18 21.35 -17.26
CA LEU A 224 -3.90 21.05 -18.66
C LEU A 224 -2.72 20.10 -18.86
N GLY A 225 -1.59 20.34 -18.18
CA GLY A 225 -0.40 19.49 -18.30
C GLY A 225 -0.65 18.06 -17.81
N MET A 226 -1.44 17.89 -16.75
CA MET A 226 -1.86 16.58 -16.28
C MET A 226 -2.76 15.85 -17.30
N LEU A 227 -3.65 16.56 -17.98
CA LEU A 227 -4.45 15.96 -19.06
C LEU A 227 -3.60 15.55 -20.26
N GLU A 228 -2.59 16.34 -20.61
CA GLU A 228 -1.63 16.00 -21.67
C GLU A 228 -0.92 14.68 -21.36
N VAL A 229 -0.41 14.52 -20.14
CA VAL A 229 0.22 13.26 -19.69
C VAL A 229 -0.80 12.11 -19.71
N LEU A 230 -1.97 12.28 -19.11
CA LEU A 230 -3.00 11.23 -19.04
C LEU A 230 -3.47 10.76 -20.42
N ALA A 231 -3.64 11.68 -21.37
CA ALA A 231 -4.10 11.38 -22.73
C ALA A 231 -2.99 10.82 -23.64
N SER A 232 -1.72 11.17 -23.38
CA SER A 232 -0.59 10.55 -24.09
C SER A 232 -0.39 9.08 -23.70
N GLN A 233 -0.70 8.73 -22.44
CA GLN A 233 -0.47 7.39 -21.87
C GLN A 233 -1.70 6.47 -21.91
N GLY A 234 -2.91 7.05 -22.06
CA GLY A 234 -4.16 6.33 -22.24
C GLY A 234 -4.88 6.82 -23.48
N SER A 235 -5.27 5.92 -24.39
CA SER A 235 -6.03 6.30 -25.58
C SER A 235 -7.27 7.12 -25.18
N PRO A 236 -7.38 8.38 -25.61
CA PRO A 236 -8.48 9.26 -25.21
C PRO A 236 -9.81 8.75 -25.78
N ALA A 237 -9.76 8.06 -26.92
CA ALA A 237 -10.92 7.57 -27.65
C ALA A 237 -11.76 6.59 -26.83
N GLY A 238 -13.02 6.95 -26.61
CA GLY A 238 -14.00 6.07 -25.95
C GLY A 238 -13.88 6.05 -24.42
N LEU A 239 -13.09 6.97 -23.84
CA LEU A 239 -13.04 7.15 -22.39
C LEU A 239 -14.30 7.84 -21.86
N LEU A 240 -14.89 8.76 -22.62
CA LEU A 240 -16.09 9.49 -22.22
C LEU A 240 -17.30 9.08 -23.05
N ASN A 241 -18.38 8.73 -22.37
CA ASN A 241 -19.68 8.61 -23.03
C ASN A 241 -20.22 10.01 -23.39
N ARG A 242 -21.20 10.08 -24.31
CA ARG A 242 -21.77 11.35 -24.79
C ARG A 242 -22.26 12.26 -23.66
N LYS A 243 -22.88 11.68 -22.61
CA LYS A 243 -23.36 12.43 -21.44
C LYS A 243 -22.22 13.04 -20.63
N ALA A 244 -21.14 12.29 -20.42
CA ALA A 244 -19.95 12.75 -19.71
C ALA A 244 -19.24 13.87 -20.50
N LYS A 245 -19.16 13.76 -21.83
CA LYS A 245 -18.62 14.84 -22.69
C LYS A 245 -19.43 16.12 -22.56
N GLN A 246 -20.76 16.03 -22.64
CA GLN A 246 -21.64 17.20 -22.50
C GLN A 246 -21.55 17.83 -21.10
N ARG A 247 -21.47 17.00 -20.05
CA ARG A 247 -21.28 17.48 -18.68
C ARG A 247 -19.96 18.24 -18.53
N TRP A 248 -18.85 17.65 -18.99
CA TRP A 248 -17.54 18.28 -18.92
C TRP A 248 -17.47 19.55 -19.76
N LYS A 249 -18.11 19.59 -20.93
CA LYS A 249 -18.20 20.80 -21.75
C LYS A 249 -18.81 21.96 -20.96
N ARG A 250 -19.95 21.70 -20.30
CA ARG A 250 -20.62 22.70 -19.45
C ARG A 250 -19.74 23.13 -18.27
N GLU A 251 -19.16 22.19 -17.54
CA GLU A 251 -18.28 22.47 -16.40
C GLU A 251 -17.05 23.29 -16.81
N MET A 252 -16.46 23.03 -17.99
CA MET A 252 -15.34 23.79 -18.54
C MET A 252 -15.74 25.20 -18.99
N GLU A 253 -16.92 25.35 -19.61
CA GLU A 253 -17.47 26.64 -20.01
C GLU A 253 -17.80 27.52 -18.80
N GLU A 254 -18.45 26.97 -17.77
CA GLU A 254 -18.74 27.65 -16.50
C GLU A 254 -17.47 28.08 -15.76
N ALA A 255 -16.41 27.26 -15.80
CA ALA A 255 -15.12 27.57 -15.19
C ALA A 255 -14.23 28.49 -16.05
N GLY A 256 -14.66 28.91 -17.24
CA GLY A 256 -13.89 29.78 -18.14
C GLY A 256 -12.67 29.10 -18.79
N ARG A 257 -12.62 27.77 -18.84
CA ARG A 257 -11.46 26.98 -19.26
C ARG A 257 -11.48 26.64 -20.75
N GLN A 258 -11.54 27.66 -21.61
CA GLN A 258 -11.67 27.51 -23.08
C GLN A 258 -10.56 26.64 -23.69
N ASN A 259 -9.34 26.73 -23.16
CA ASN A 259 -8.17 25.97 -23.63
C ASN A 259 -8.33 24.44 -23.45
N MET A 260 -9.27 24.00 -22.60
CA MET A 260 -9.54 22.59 -22.34
C MET A 260 -10.61 22.00 -23.26
N LEU A 261 -11.39 22.82 -23.96
CA LEU A 261 -12.48 22.35 -24.82
C LEU A 261 -11.98 21.51 -26.01
N LYS A 262 -10.79 21.81 -26.55
CA LYS A 262 -10.14 21.00 -27.59
C LYS A 262 -9.96 19.54 -27.19
N TRP A 263 -9.80 19.26 -25.89
CA TRP A 263 -9.59 17.91 -25.36
C TRP A 263 -10.85 17.04 -25.39
N LEU A 264 -12.04 17.66 -25.34
CA LEU A 264 -13.32 16.95 -25.48
C LEU A 264 -13.54 16.39 -26.88
N GLU A 265 -12.90 16.96 -27.89
CA GLU A 265 -12.95 16.48 -29.27
C GLU A 265 -12.00 15.30 -29.51
N MET A 266 -10.92 15.21 -28.72
CA MET A 266 -9.91 14.13 -28.81
C MET A 266 -10.28 12.87 -28.02
N MET A 267 -11.08 13.01 -26.95
CA MET A 267 -11.64 11.89 -26.14
C MET A 267 -12.95 11.39 -26.72
#